data_AF-A0A078IVB0-F1
#
_entry.id   AF-A0A078IVB0-F1
#
_cell.length_a   1.000
_cell.length_b   1.000
_cell.length_c   1.000
_cell.angle_alpha   90.00
_cell.angle_beta   90.00
_cell.angle_gamma   90.00
#
_symmetry.space_group_name_H-M   'P 1'
#
loop_
_entity.id
_entity.type
_entity.pdbx_description
1 polymer ?
#
loop_
_entity_poly.entity_id
_entity_poly.type
_entity_poly.pdbx_seq_one_letter_code
_entity_poly.pdbx_strand_id
1 'polypeptide(L)' 'MKNTSKEREGVHWSGTKYDMFFRKGVVGDWKNHLTQEMMKELENIADLKWSESGLDLSVFNNNAS' A
#
# COMPACT_ATOMS: atom_id res chain seq x y z
N MET A 1 8.43 -18.74 5.29
CA MET A 1 7.12 -19.39 5.07
C MET A 1 6.90 -19.52 3.56
N LYS A 2 6.70 -20.75 3.06
CA LYS A 2 6.42 -20.98 1.63
C LYS A 2 4.91 -20.95 1.45
N ASN A 3 4.39 -19.84 0.95
CA ASN A 3 2.96 -19.72 0.62
C ASN A 3 2.77 -20.28 -0.80
N THR A 4 2.48 -21.58 -0.87
CA THR A 4 2.31 -22.30 -2.13
C THR A 4 1.11 -21.76 -2.92
N SER A 5 1.25 -21.67 -4.24
CA SER A 5 0.26 -21.11 -5.17
C SER A 5 -1.15 -21.72 -5.08
N LYS A 6 -1.27 -22.97 -4.61
CA LYS A 6 -2.57 -23.68 -4.50
C LYS A 6 -3.59 -23.00 -3.57
N GLU A 7 -3.16 -22.26 -2.54
CA GLU A 7 -4.09 -21.51 -1.66
C GLU A 7 -4.69 -20.28 -2.35
N ARG A 8 -4.07 -19.78 -3.43
CA ARG A 8 -4.48 -18.53 -4.10
C ARG A 8 -5.53 -18.73 -5.19
N GLU A 9 -5.93 -19.97 -5.44
CA GLU A 9 -6.93 -20.34 -6.46
C GLU A 9 -8.32 -20.59 -5.84
N GLY A 10 -8.43 -20.55 -4.52
CA GLY A 10 -9.70 -20.70 -3.81
C GLY A 10 -10.62 -19.50 -4.00
N VAL A 11 -11.90 -19.79 -4.27
CA VAL A 11 -12.97 -18.80 -4.18
C VAL A 11 -13.57 -18.91 -2.78
N HIS A 12 -13.58 -17.80 -2.03
CA HIS A 12 -14.24 -17.71 -0.72
C HIS A 12 -15.73 -18.02 -0.88
N TRP A 13 -16.41 -18.47 0.20
CA TRP A 13 -17.83 -18.84 0.13
C TRP A 13 -18.75 -17.71 -0.38
N SER A 14 -18.30 -16.45 -0.29
CA SER A 14 -18.96 -15.27 -0.86
C SER A 14 -18.84 -15.12 -2.38
N GLY A 15 -18.10 -15.99 -3.07
CA GLY A 15 -17.76 -15.85 -4.49
C GLY A 15 -16.54 -14.97 -4.76
N THR A 16 -15.92 -14.40 -3.72
CA THR A 16 -14.72 -13.54 -3.86
C THR A 16 -13.48 -14.39 -4.10
N LYS A 17 -12.71 -14.09 -5.16
CA LYS A 17 -11.43 -14.77 -5.42
C LYS A 17 -10.39 -14.39 -4.35
N TYR A 18 -9.49 -15.31 -4.04
CA TYR A 18 -8.44 -15.08 -3.05
C TYR A 18 -7.62 -13.81 -3.33
N ASP A 19 -7.25 -13.56 -4.59
CA ASP A 19 -6.46 -12.39 -5.02
C ASP A 19 -7.22 -11.05 -4.93
N MET A 20 -8.56 -11.09 -4.96
CA MET A 20 -9.41 -9.93 -4.67
C MET A 20 -9.39 -9.56 -3.18
N PHE A 21 -9.26 -10.55 -2.29
CA PHE A 21 -9.28 -10.32 -0.84
C PHE A 21 -7.87 -10.08 -0.27
N PHE A 22 -6.92 -10.96 -0.59
CA PHE A 22 -5.54 -10.89 -0.14
C PHE A 22 -4.65 -10.26 -1.21
N ARG A 23 -4.32 -8.98 -1.02
CA ARG A 23 -3.34 -8.26 -1.84
C ARG A 23 -1.90 -8.55 -1.38
N LYS A 24 -0.91 -7.92 -2.03
CA LYS A 24 0.53 -8.16 -1.78
C LYS A 24 0.97 -7.98 -0.32
N GLY A 25 0.30 -7.14 0.48
CA GLY A 25 0.67 -6.88 1.87
C GLY A 25 2.01 -6.17 2.04
N VAL A 26 2.43 -5.39 1.04
CA VAL A 26 3.73 -4.71 1.01
C VAL A 26 3.54 -3.20 1.20
N VAL A 27 4.26 -2.62 2.17
CA VAL A 27 4.31 -1.16 2.36
C VAL A 27 5.02 -0.53 1.16
N GLY A 28 4.44 0.55 0.63
CA GLY A 28 5.02 1.28 -0.51
C GLY A 28 4.55 0.84 -1.90
N ASP A 29 3.70 -0.20 -2.04
CA ASP A 29 3.20 -0.65 -3.36
C ASP A 29 2.42 0.45 -4.10
N TRP A 30 1.89 1.45 -3.39
CA TRP A 30 1.23 2.63 -3.98
C TRP A 30 2.11 3.38 -4.99
N LYS A 31 3.44 3.38 -4.80
CA LYS A 31 4.40 4.00 -5.73
C LYS A 31 4.39 3.33 -7.12
N ASN A 32 3.94 2.08 -7.22
CA ASN A 32 3.79 1.37 -8.49
C ASN A 32 2.48 1.72 -9.24
N HIS A 33 1.54 2.40 -8.60
CA HIS A 33 0.21 2.68 -9.15
C HIS A 33 -0.07 4.17 -9.35
N LEU A 34 0.74 5.05 -8.75
CA LEU A 34 0.60 6.51 -8.84
C LEU A 34 1.66 7.12 -9.75
N THR A 35 1.29 8.18 -10.48
CA THR A 35 2.27 9.01 -11.20
C THR A 35 3.08 9.84 -10.21
N GLN A 36 4.24 10.35 -10.64
CA GLN A 36 5.06 11.21 -9.80
C GLN A 36 4.32 12.45 -9.29
N GLU A 37 3.46 13.04 -10.11
CA GLU A 37 2.62 14.18 -9.72
C GLU A 37 1.64 13.80 -8.60
N MET A 38 0.92 12.69 -8.75
CA MET A 38 -0.01 12.20 -7.72
C MET A 38 0.72 11.85 -6.41
N MET A 39 1.92 11.29 -6.50
CA MET A 39 2.73 11.00 -5.30
C MET A 39 3.11 12.28 -4.57
N LYS A 40 3.53 13.32 -5.29
CA LYS A 40 3.86 14.63 -4.71
C LYS A 40 2.63 15.31 -4.10
N GLU A 41 1.47 15.23 -4.75
CA GLU A 41 0.23 15.77 -4.19
C GLU A 41 -0.16 15.05 -2.89
N LEU A 42 -0.01 13.73 -2.84
CA LEU A 42 -0.27 12.95 -1.64
C LEU A 42 0.66 13.33 -0.49
N GLU A 43 1.96 13.52 -0.77
CA GLU A 43 2.94 14.02 0.20
C GLU A 43 2.52 15.39 0.75
N ASN A 44 2.15 16.34 -0.11
CA ASN A 44 1.68 17.67 0.31
C ASN A 44 0.43 17.60 1.19
N ILE A 45 -0.54 16.73 0.87
CA ILE A 45 -1.75 16.54 1.66
C ILE A 45 -1.40 15.99 3.04
N ALA A 46 -0.49 15.01 3.11
CA ALA A 46 -0.04 14.43 4.38
C ALA A 46 0.62 15.50 5.27
N ASP A 47 1.54 16.29 4.72
CA ASP A 47 2.21 17.37 5.46
C ASP A 47 1.21 18.39 5.98
N LEU A 48 0.26 18.82 5.15
CA LEU A 48 -0.78 19.78 5.54
C LEU A 48 -1.71 19.24 6.62
N LYS A 49 -2.07 17.96 6.56
CA LYS A 49 -3.05 17.37 7.50
C LYS A 49 -2.43 16.89 8.79
N TRP A 50 -1.15 16.53 8.80
CA TRP A 50 -0.51 15.86 9.94
C TRP A 50 0.66 16.64 10.56
N SER A 51 1.10 17.76 9.99
CA SER A 51 2.17 18.60 10.54
C SER A 51 1.97 19.01 12.01
N GLU A 52 0.73 19.24 12.45
CA GLU A 52 0.42 19.64 13.83
C GLU A 52 0.03 18.47 14.75
N SER A 53 -0.14 17.27 14.22
CA SER A 53 -0.56 16.11 15.04
C SER A 53 0.62 15.40 15.71
N GLY A 54 1.85 15.73 15.31
CA GLY A 54 3.06 14.99 15.71
C GLY A 54 3.17 13.60 15.06
N LEU A 55 2.26 13.27 14.12
CA LEU A 55 2.31 12.04 13.35
C LEU A 55 3.25 12.21 12.16
N ASP A 56 4.42 11.57 12.22
CA ASP A 56 5.34 11.45 11.10
C ASP A 56 5.23 10.05 10.46
N LEU A 57 4.92 10.00 9.17
CA LEU A 57 4.86 8.76 8.41
C LEU A 57 6.13 8.59 7.58
N SER A 58 6.98 7.66 8.02
CA SER A 58 8.24 7.32 7.34
C SER A 58 8.08 6.81 5.90
N VAL A 59 6.86 6.50 5.45
CA VAL A 59 6.58 6.05 4.07
C VAL A 59 6.83 7.13 3.02
N PHE A 60 6.80 8.41 3.42
CA PHE A 60 7.13 9.56 2.58
C PHE A 60 8.62 9.93 2.62
N ASN A 61 9.38 9.39 3.59
CA ASN A 61 10.83 9.58 3.61
C ASN A 61 11.48 8.80 2.49
N ASN A 62 11.95 9.51 1.47
CA ASN A 62 12.68 8.93 0.33
C ASN A 62 14.15 8.58 0.65
N ASN A 63 14.55 8.69 1.92
CA ASN A 63 15.85 8.24 2.42
C ASN A 63 15.81 6.76 2.82
N ALA A 64 15.59 5.88 1.85
CA ALA A 64 15.90 4.46 1.99
C ALA A 64 17.07 4.14 1.06
N SER A 65 18.25 3.97 1.65
CA SER A 65 19.38 3.26 1.03
C SER A 65 19.11 1.75 1.02
#